data_AF-A0A3D4NTK6-F1
#
_entry.id   AF-A0A3D4NTK6-F1
#
_cell.length_a   1.000
_cell.length_b   1.000
_cell.length_c   1.000
_cell.angle_alpha   90.00
_cell.angle_beta   90.00
_cell.angle_gamma   90.00
#
_symmetry.space_group_name_H-M   'P 1'
#
loop_
_entity.id
_entity.type
_entity.pdbx_description
1 polymer ?
#
loop_
_entity_poly.entity_id
_entity_poly.type
_entity_poly.pdbx_seq_one_letter_code
_entity_poly.pdbx_strand_id
1 'polypeptide(L)'
;QTGVAMMAIICLPRQFHVTVVENIEPQDLRLAKWVFPAYLALAALFVVPIALAGQMLLPSSVLPDSFVISLPLAQSHPALALLAFIGGASAATGMVIVASVALSTMVSNDMLLPWLLRRNNAERPFEVFRQWMLSVRRVTIVVILLLAYVSYRLLGSTASLATIGQIAFAAVTQLAPAMLGALYWKQANRRGVFAGLAAGTFLWFYTLILPIAAHSLGLSLSSFPGLAWLHSNPLHLPITPLTQGVVLSLAGNFTLFAWVSVLSRTRVSEHWQAGRFIGQEISARPSARSMLSVQINDLLQLAARFVGEERARQSFIRFAYRQGKAFNPNQNADGEWIAHTERLLAGVLGASSTRAVVKAAIEGREMQLEDVVRIADEASEVLQFNRALLQGAIENITQGISVVDQSLRLVAWNRRYLELFNYPDGLISVGRPIADIIRYNAERGLCGPGEAEVHVARRLH
;
A
#
# COMPACT_ATOMS: atom_id res chain seq x y z
N GLN A 1 -11.67 24.08 -4.29
CA GLN A 1 -11.63 23.17 -5.46
C GLN A 1 -10.21 22.76 -5.83
N THR A 2 -9.28 23.70 -6.07
CA THR A 2 -7.88 23.38 -6.43
C THR A 2 -7.16 22.48 -5.42
N GLY A 3 -7.29 22.76 -4.11
CA GLY A 3 -6.70 21.91 -3.06
C GLY A 3 -7.24 20.48 -3.03
N VAL A 4 -8.54 20.30 -3.34
CA VAL A 4 -9.18 18.97 -3.43
C VAL A 4 -8.63 18.20 -4.62
N ALA A 5 -8.47 18.86 -5.77
CA ALA A 5 -7.86 18.24 -6.95
C ALA A 5 -6.40 17.83 -6.69
N MET A 6 -5.62 18.68 -6.01
CA MET A 6 -4.24 18.37 -5.63
C MET A 6 -4.17 17.14 -4.71
N MET A 7 -5.02 17.07 -3.68
CA MET A 7 -5.06 15.93 -2.78
C MET A 7 -5.56 14.66 -3.47
N ALA A 8 -6.53 14.78 -4.38
CA ALA A 8 -7.01 13.66 -5.17
C ALA A 8 -5.91 13.08 -6.07
N ILE A 9 -5.04 13.89 -6.67
CA ILE A 9 -3.91 13.38 -7.48
C ILE A 9 -3.01 12.47 -6.64
N ILE A 10 -2.73 12.84 -5.38
CA ILE A 10 -1.84 12.05 -4.52
C ILE A 10 -2.56 10.81 -3.96
N CYS A 11 -3.83 10.96 -3.59
CA CYS A 11 -4.59 9.91 -2.91
C CYS A 11 -5.28 8.93 -3.88
N LEU A 12 -5.39 9.26 -5.19
CA LEU A 12 -6.03 8.41 -6.17
C LEU A 12 -5.19 7.14 -6.37
N PRO A 13 -5.77 5.94 -6.16
CA PRO A 13 -4.99 4.71 -6.19
C PRO A 13 -4.31 4.47 -7.54
N ARG A 14 -4.98 4.80 -8.66
CA ARG A 14 -4.37 4.73 -9.99
C ARG A 14 -3.15 5.65 -10.13
N GLN A 15 -3.23 6.88 -9.63
CA GLN A 15 -2.11 7.83 -9.72
C GLN A 15 -0.95 7.37 -8.84
N PHE A 16 -1.24 6.85 -7.65
CA PHE A 16 -0.25 6.24 -6.77
C PHE A 16 0.43 5.04 -7.43
N HIS A 17 -0.33 4.13 -8.06
CA HIS A 17 0.22 2.97 -8.77
C HIS A 17 1.21 3.38 -9.86
N VAL A 18 0.82 4.33 -10.72
CA VAL A 18 1.71 4.82 -11.79
C VAL A 18 2.95 5.52 -11.21
N THR A 19 2.77 6.31 -10.16
CA THR A 19 3.87 7.12 -9.59
C THR A 19 4.87 6.28 -8.80
N VAL A 20 4.42 5.20 -8.15
CA VAL A 20 5.22 4.44 -7.18
C VAL A 20 5.51 3.00 -7.64
N VAL A 21 4.52 2.30 -8.20
CA VAL A 21 4.64 0.87 -8.55
C VAL A 21 5.20 0.68 -9.95
N GLU A 22 4.77 1.49 -10.91
CA GLU A 22 5.26 1.43 -12.30
C GLU A 22 6.55 2.22 -12.51
N ASN A 23 6.96 3.00 -11.51
CA ASN A 23 8.17 3.80 -11.58
C ASN A 23 9.41 2.93 -11.32
N ILE A 24 10.23 2.77 -12.36
CA ILE A 24 11.42 1.92 -12.32
C ILE A 24 12.64 2.75 -11.91
N GLU A 25 12.73 4.01 -12.37
CA GLU A 25 13.86 4.89 -12.09
C GLU A 25 13.44 6.18 -11.36
N PRO A 26 14.08 6.53 -10.23
CA PRO A 26 13.75 7.75 -9.50
C PRO A 26 14.00 9.05 -10.30
N GLN A 27 14.69 8.98 -11.44
CA GLN A 27 14.87 10.12 -12.34
C GLN A 27 13.59 10.50 -13.08
N ASP A 28 12.69 9.54 -13.32
CA ASP A 28 11.43 9.75 -14.04
C ASP A 28 10.54 10.76 -13.32
N LEU A 29 10.56 10.78 -11.99
CA LEU A 29 9.83 11.77 -11.18
C LEU A 29 10.33 13.20 -11.42
N ARG A 30 11.63 13.38 -11.69
CA ARG A 30 12.22 14.71 -11.94
C ARG A 30 11.81 15.26 -13.29
N LEU A 31 11.54 14.43 -14.28
CA LEU A 31 10.97 14.85 -15.56
C LEU A 31 9.46 15.05 -15.45
N ALA A 32 8.75 14.10 -14.81
CA ALA A 32 7.31 14.14 -14.66
C ALA A 32 6.81 15.42 -13.98
N LYS A 33 7.55 15.96 -12.99
CA LYS A 33 7.19 17.21 -12.29
C LYS A 33 7.01 18.42 -13.22
N TRP A 34 7.67 18.42 -14.39
CA TRP A 34 7.57 19.50 -15.38
C TRP A 34 6.70 19.10 -16.57
N VAL A 35 6.90 17.88 -17.08
CA VAL A 35 6.18 17.40 -18.26
C VAL A 35 4.68 17.26 -17.97
N PHE A 36 4.30 16.77 -16.80
CA PHE A 36 2.89 16.56 -16.46
C PHE A 36 2.10 17.87 -16.34
N PRO A 37 2.56 18.90 -15.58
CA PRO A 37 1.89 20.21 -15.60
C PRO A 37 1.89 20.87 -16.97
N ALA A 38 2.99 20.77 -17.74
CA ALA A 38 3.05 21.33 -19.10
C ALA A 38 2.02 20.68 -20.04
N TYR A 39 1.89 19.35 -19.96
CA TYR A 39 0.87 18.60 -20.68
C TYR A 39 -0.56 19.03 -20.29
N LEU A 40 -0.84 19.17 -18.99
CA LEU A 40 -2.15 19.66 -18.51
C LEU A 40 -2.44 21.09 -18.98
N ALA A 41 -1.45 21.98 -18.97
CA ALA A 41 -1.59 23.35 -19.44
C ALA A 41 -1.88 23.39 -20.94
N LEU A 42 -1.19 22.58 -21.74
CA LEU A 42 -1.42 22.45 -23.17
C LEU A 42 -2.81 21.88 -23.48
N ALA A 43 -3.28 20.89 -22.71
CA ALA A 43 -4.64 20.38 -22.85
C ALA A 43 -5.70 21.43 -22.45
N ALA A 44 -5.48 22.16 -21.35
CA ALA A 44 -6.37 23.22 -20.87
C ALA A 44 -6.47 24.39 -21.87
N LEU A 45 -5.39 24.68 -22.61
CA LEU A 45 -5.36 25.70 -23.66
C LEU A 45 -6.46 25.48 -24.72
N PHE A 46 -6.76 24.22 -25.06
CA PHE A 46 -7.81 23.91 -26.04
C PHE A 46 -9.23 23.93 -25.44
N VAL A 47 -9.38 23.71 -24.14
CA VAL A 47 -10.69 23.70 -23.48
C VAL A 47 -11.29 25.09 -23.42
N VAL A 48 -10.49 26.13 -23.14
CA VAL A 48 -10.99 27.51 -22.94
C VAL A 48 -11.67 28.08 -24.19
N PRO A 49 -11.06 28.03 -25.40
CA PRO A 49 -11.71 28.53 -26.61
C PRO A 49 -12.99 27.77 -26.95
N ILE A 50 -13.02 26.45 -26.77
CA ILE A 50 -14.21 25.63 -27.04
C ILE A 50 -15.34 25.98 -26.07
N ALA A 51 -15.03 26.17 -24.79
CA ALA A 51 -16.01 26.56 -23.78
C ALA A 51 -16.61 27.94 -24.09
N LEU A 52 -15.77 28.92 -24.46
CA LEU A 52 -16.21 30.26 -24.83
C LEU A 52 -17.09 30.25 -26.08
N ALA A 53 -16.66 29.53 -27.13
CA ALA A 53 -17.45 29.36 -28.34
C ALA A 53 -18.80 28.70 -28.05
N GLY A 54 -18.82 27.68 -27.18
CA GLY A 54 -20.05 27.00 -26.79
C GLY A 54 -21.04 27.94 -26.10
N GLN A 55 -20.55 28.78 -25.18
CA GLN A 55 -21.39 29.77 -24.49
C GLN A 55 -21.93 30.87 -25.41
N MET A 56 -21.15 31.27 -26.42
CA MET A 56 -21.55 32.36 -27.33
C MET A 56 -22.47 31.90 -28.47
N LEU A 57 -22.27 30.69 -29.00
CA LEU A 57 -22.97 30.21 -30.19
C LEU A 57 -24.13 29.25 -29.92
N LEU A 58 -24.15 28.57 -28.77
CA LEU A 58 -25.19 27.57 -28.47
C LEU A 58 -26.27 28.14 -27.53
N PRO A 59 -27.53 27.65 -27.64
CA PRO A 59 -28.57 27.97 -26.66
C PRO A 59 -28.19 27.50 -25.25
N SER A 60 -28.67 28.23 -24.23
CA SER A 60 -28.46 27.91 -22.81
C SER A 60 -29.09 26.59 -22.35
N SER A 61 -29.88 25.93 -23.19
CA SER A 61 -30.42 24.58 -22.94
C SER A 61 -29.42 23.45 -23.16
N VAL A 62 -28.30 23.71 -23.85
CA VAL A 62 -27.28 22.69 -24.14
C VAL A 62 -26.32 22.57 -22.97
N LEU A 63 -26.10 21.34 -22.48
CA LEU A 63 -25.18 21.09 -21.37
C LEU A 63 -23.73 21.41 -21.77
N PRO A 64 -22.95 22.14 -20.93
CA PRO A 64 -21.56 22.50 -21.23
C PRO A 64 -20.65 21.30 -21.52
N ASP A 65 -20.94 20.14 -20.93
CA ASP A 65 -20.18 18.90 -21.13
C ASP A 65 -20.28 18.39 -22.58
N SER A 66 -21.31 18.79 -23.32
CA SER A 66 -21.57 18.37 -24.70
C SER A 66 -21.02 19.32 -25.76
N PHE A 67 -20.47 20.49 -25.36
CA PHE A 67 -20.06 21.55 -26.29
C PHE A 67 -19.10 21.09 -27.38
N VAL A 68 -18.16 20.19 -27.06
CA VAL A 68 -17.20 19.64 -28.03
C VAL A 68 -17.91 18.93 -29.21
N ILE A 69 -19.08 18.34 -28.96
CA ILE A 69 -19.87 17.61 -29.96
C ILE A 69 -20.97 18.50 -30.56
N SER A 70 -21.61 19.35 -29.74
CA SER A 70 -22.74 20.17 -30.19
C SER A 70 -22.34 21.38 -31.03
N LEU A 71 -21.16 21.97 -30.83
CA LEU A 71 -20.65 23.08 -31.65
C LEU A 71 -20.50 22.69 -33.13
N PRO A 72 -19.81 21.59 -33.48
CA PRO A 72 -19.70 21.17 -34.88
C PRO A 72 -21.05 20.78 -35.49
N LEU A 73 -21.96 20.18 -34.71
CA LEU A 73 -23.31 19.87 -35.16
C LEU A 73 -24.12 21.13 -35.47
N ALA A 74 -24.02 22.17 -34.62
CA ALA A 74 -24.67 23.45 -34.86
C ALA A 74 -24.13 24.16 -36.12
N GLN A 75 -22.85 23.97 -36.42
CA GLN A 75 -22.20 24.49 -37.64
C GLN A 75 -22.33 23.55 -38.85
N SER A 76 -23.19 22.52 -38.79
CA SER A 76 -23.40 21.57 -39.89
C SER A 76 -22.13 20.80 -40.33
N HIS A 77 -21.19 20.57 -39.41
CA HIS A 77 -19.97 19.76 -39.62
C HIS A 77 -20.03 18.42 -38.85
N PRO A 78 -20.86 17.45 -39.28
CA PRO A 78 -21.08 16.20 -38.56
C PRO A 78 -19.84 15.29 -38.54
N ALA A 79 -18.97 15.36 -39.54
CA ALA A 79 -17.73 14.58 -39.57
C ALA A 79 -16.79 14.97 -38.42
N LEU A 80 -16.72 16.25 -38.07
CA LEU A 80 -15.91 16.74 -36.97
C LEU A 80 -16.54 16.39 -35.61
N ALA A 81 -17.88 16.41 -35.52
CA ALA A 81 -18.60 15.87 -34.36
C ALA A 81 -18.33 14.37 -34.14
N LEU A 82 -18.31 13.58 -35.22
CA LEU A 82 -18.01 12.15 -35.16
C LEU A 82 -16.57 11.90 -34.70
N LEU A 83 -15.59 12.64 -35.24
CA LEU A 83 -14.20 12.54 -34.79
C LEU A 83 -14.06 12.90 -33.31
N ALA A 84 -14.71 13.98 -32.86
CA ALA A 84 -14.76 14.36 -31.46
C ALA A 84 -15.41 13.29 -30.58
N PHE A 85 -16.50 12.68 -31.05
CA PHE A 85 -17.19 11.59 -30.34
C PHE A 85 -16.30 10.35 -30.22
N ILE A 86 -15.63 9.92 -31.29
CA ILE A 86 -14.71 8.77 -31.27
C ILE A 86 -13.54 9.05 -30.32
N GLY A 87 -12.97 10.25 -30.36
CA GLY A 87 -11.91 10.67 -29.44
C GLY A 87 -12.37 10.66 -27.98
N GLY A 88 -13.53 11.24 -27.68
CA GLY A 88 -14.12 11.27 -26.34
C GLY A 88 -14.48 9.88 -25.82
N ALA A 89 -15.11 9.04 -26.63
CA ALA A 89 -15.46 7.66 -26.29
C ALA A 89 -14.21 6.80 -26.03
N SER A 90 -13.17 6.95 -26.85
CA SER A 90 -11.89 6.26 -26.68
C SER A 90 -11.20 6.67 -25.38
N ALA A 91 -11.12 7.99 -25.10
CA ALA A 91 -10.52 8.51 -23.87
C ALA A 91 -11.27 8.04 -22.62
N ALA A 92 -12.61 8.07 -22.64
CA ALA A 92 -13.45 7.58 -21.54
C ALA A 92 -13.26 6.07 -21.31
N THR A 93 -13.28 5.27 -22.38
CA THR A 93 -13.10 3.81 -22.29
C THR A 93 -11.72 3.45 -21.75
N GLY A 94 -10.66 4.11 -22.23
CA GLY A 94 -9.31 3.94 -21.72
C GLY A 94 -9.20 4.27 -20.23
N MET A 95 -9.83 5.36 -19.79
CA MET A 95 -9.83 5.73 -18.37
C MET A 95 -10.55 4.70 -17.49
N VAL A 96 -11.69 4.17 -17.95
CA VAL A 96 -12.45 3.13 -17.24
C VAL A 96 -11.66 1.82 -17.14
N ILE A 97 -11.01 1.39 -18.22
CA ILE A 97 -10.20 0.16 -18.24
C ILE A 97 -9.05 0.27 -17.24
N VAL A 98 -8.23 1.32 -17.33
CA VAL A 98 -7.04 1.46 -16.47
C VAL A 98 -7.44 1.61 -15.00
N ALA A 99 -8.50 2.38 -14.70
CA ALA A 99 -8.99 2.51 -13.32
C ALA A 99 -9.50 1.18 -12.76
N SER A 100 -10.27 0.42 -13.54
CA SER A 100 -10.83 -0.87 -13.10
C SER A 100 -9.75 -1.92 -12.87
N VAL A 101 -8.74 -1.98 -13.74
CA VAL A 101 -7.60 -2.89 -13.60
C VAL A 101 -6.80 -2.55 -12.35
N ALA A 102 -6.44 -1.27 -12.15
CA ALA A 102 -5.65 -0.83 -10.99
C ALA A 102 -6.41 -1.04 -9.66
N LEU A 103 -7.70 -0.73 -9.61
CA LEU A 103 -8.50 -0.97 -8.40
C LEU A 103 -8.63 -2.47 -8.12
N SER A 104 -8.79 -3.28 -9.16
CA SER A 104 -8.93 -4.72 -9.00
C SER A 104 -7.63 -5.39 -8.53
N THR A 105 -6.46 -4.94 -8.97
CA THR A 105 -5.18 -5.43 -8.47
C THR A 105 -5.01 -5.09 -6.98
N MET A 106 -5.34 -3.87 -6.59
CA MET A 106 -5.27 -3.43 -5.19
C MET A 106 -6.24 -4.18 -4.28
N VAL A 107 -7.51 -4.31 -4.66
CA VAL A 107 -8.50 -5.08 -3.88
C VAL A 107 -8.07 -6.54 -3.70
N SER A 108 -7.49 -7.14 -4.75
CA SER A 108 -6.99 -8.51 -4.69
C SER A 108 -5.81 -8.66 -3.73
N ASN A 109 -4.80 -7.79 -3.84
CA ASN A 109 -3.56 -7.90 -3.07
C ASN A 109 -3.69 -7.38 -1.63
N ASP A 110 -4.40 -6.29 -1.41
CA ASP A 110 -4.41 -5.58 -0.12
C ASP A 110 -5.57 -6.01 0.77
N MET A 111 -6.67 -6.48 0.18
CA MET A 111 -7.88 -6.84 0.93
C MET A 111 -8.13 -8.35 0.96
N LEU A 112 -8.13 -9.00 -0.21
CA LEU A 112 -8.53 -10.40 -0.33
C LEU A 112 -7.42 -11.38 0.01
N LEU A 113 -6.19 -11.12 -0.40
CA LEU A 113 -5.04 -11.99 -0.11
C LEU A 113 -4.77 -12.14 1.40
N PRO A 114 -4.66 -11.06 2.20
CA PRO A 114 -4.40 -11.18 3.64
C PRO A 114 -5.57 -11.86 4.37
N TRP A 115 -6.81 -11.59 3.93
CA TRP A 115 -8.00 -12.21 4.49
C TRP A 115 -8.05 -13.73 4.23
N LEU A 116 -7.66 -14.16 3.03
CA LEU A 116 -7.61 -15.57 2.66
C LEU A 116 -6.49 -16.32 3.40
N LEU A 117 -5.31 -15.71 3.52
CA LEU A 117 -4.16 -16.28 4.25
C LEU A 117 -4.44 -16.41 5.75
N ARG A 118 -5.19 -15.48 6.33
CA ARG A 118 -5.64 -15.58 7.74
C ARG A 118 -6.61 -16.73 8.00
N ARG A 119 -7.29 -17.24 6.96
CA ARG A 119 -8.39 -18.20 7.10
C ARG A 119 -8.03 -19.64 6.69
N ASN A 120 -6.91 -19.85 6.01
CA ASN A 120 -6.50 -21.18 5.54
C ASN A 120 -5.11 -21.59 6.04
N ASN A 121 -5.06 -22.73 6.73
CA ASN A 121 -3.81 -23.47 6.95
C ASN A 121 -3.22 -23.95 5.60
N ALA A 122 -1.91 -23.92 5.54
CA ALA A 122 -1.03 -23.99 4.37
C ALA A 122 -1.01 -25.35 3.62
N GLU A 123 -2.12 -25.82 3.04
CA GLU A 123 -2.12 -27.10 2.28
C GLU A 123 -2.91 -27.10 0.96
N ARG A 124 -3.12 -25.95 0.31
CA ARG A 124 -3.70 -25.96 -1.06
C ARG A 124 -2.62 -25.91 -2.14
N PRO A 125 -2.71 -26.71 -3.22
CA PRO A 125 -1.80 -26.63 -4.35
C PRO A 125 -1.76 -25.22 -4.93
N PHE A 126 -0.55 -24.68 -5.09
CA PHE A 126 -0.27 -23.32 -5.57
C PHE A 126 -0.98 -22.96 -6.90
N GLU A 127 -1.29 -23.96 -7.73
CA GLU A 127 -1.99 -23.76 -9.00
C GLU A 127 -3.47 -23.36 -8.87
N VAL A 128 -4.18 -23.94 -7.90
CA VAL A 128 -5.60 -23.60 -7.64
C VAL A 128 -5.69 -22.18 -7.08
N PHE A 129 -4.70 -21.79 -6.26
CA PHE A 129 -4.58 -20.43 -5.73
C PHE A 129 -4.44 -19.40 -6.85
N ARG A 130 -3.63 -19.69 -7.87
CA ARG A 130 -3.42 -18.84 -9.05
C ARG A 130 -4.69 -18.59 -9.85
N GLN A 131 -5.41 -19.64 -10.21
CA GLN A 131 -6.66 -19.52 -10.98
C GLN A 131 -7.75 -18.79 -10.19
N TRP A 132 -7.79 -19.02 -8.87
CA TRP A 132 -8.72 -18.33 -7.99
C TRP A 132 -8.42 -16.82 -7.90
N MET A 133 -7.14 -16.44 -7.77
CA MET A 133 -6.73 -15.02 -7.76
C MET A 133 -7.12 -14.29 -9.06
N LEU A 134 -6.93 -14.94 -10.22
CA LEU A 134 -7.34 -14.35 -11.51
C LEU A 134 -8.86 -14.20 -11.61
N SER A 135 -9.62 -15.17 -11.10
CA SER A 135 -11.09 -15.12 -11.08
C SER A 135 -11.59 -14.02 -10.17
N VAL A 136 -10.99 -13.87 -8.98
CA VAL A 136 -11.24 -12.78 -8.04
C VAL A 136 -11.05 -11.43 -8.70
N ARG A 137 -9.97 -11.23 -9.46
CA ARG A 137 -9.71 -9.98 -10.17
C ARG A 137 -10.82 -9.69 -11.20
N ARG A 138 -11.18 -10.67 -12.02
CA ARG A 138 -12.27 -10.52 -13.02
C ARG A 138 -13.62 -10.19 -12.37
N VAL A 139 -13.98 -10.89 -11.29
CA VAL A 139 -15.21 -10.63 -10.54
C VAL A 139 -15.19 -9.23 -9.93
N THR A 140 -14.06 -8.81 -9.38
CA THR A 140 -13.89 -7.46 -8.82
C THR A 140 -14.09 -6.38 -9.87
N ILE A 141 -13.55 -6.55 -11.09
CA ILE A 141 -13.80 -5.63 -12.20
C ILE A 141 -15.29 -5.53 -12.51
N VAL A 142 -15.98 -6.67 -12.65
CA VAL A 142 -17.42 -6.69 -12.94
C VAL A 142 -18.24 -6.00 -11.85
N VAL A 143 -17.91 -6.25 -10.58
CA VAL A 143 -18.58 -5.62 -9.44
C VAL A 143 -18.34 -4.11 -9.42
N ILE A 144 -17.11 -3.65 -9.65
CA ILE A 144 -16.77 -2.22 -9.72
C ILE A 144 -17.55 -1.53 -10.85
N LEU A 145 -17.59 -2.13 -12.05
CA LEU A 145 -18.33 -1.58 -13.18
C LEU A 145 -19.85 -1.54 -12.92
N LEU A 146 -20.40 -2.57 -12.27
CA LEU A 146 -21.80 -2.60 -11.90
C LEU A 146 -22.13 -1.52 -10.86
N LEU A 147 -21.28 -1.35 -9.83
CA LEU A 147 -21.43 -0.27 -8.84
C LEU A 147 -21.31 1.12 -9.47
N ALA A 148 -20.40 1.31 -10.43
CA ALA A 148 -20.27 2.54 -11.18
C ALA A 148 -21.54 2.84 -12.00
N TYR A 149 -22.12 1.83 -12.66
CA TYR A 149 -23.37 1.97 -13.39
C TYR A 149 -24.57 2.29 -12.49
N VAL A 150 -24.68 1.62 -11.34
CA VAL A 150 -25.71 1.92 -10.33
C VAL A 150 -25.55 3.35 -9.82
N SER A 151 -24.32 3.79 -9.56
CA SER A 151 -24.04 5.16 -9.13
C SER A 151 -24.45 6.18 -10.20
N TYR A 152 -24.07 5.96 -11.47
CA TYR A 152 -24.50 6.80 -12.59
C TYR A 152 -26.03 6.93 -12.68
N ARG A 153 -26.76 5.82 -12.46
CA ARG A 153 -28.23 5.83 -12.49
C ARG A 153 -28.85 6.57 -11.30
N LEU A 154 -28.27 6.45 -10.11
CA LEU A 154 -28.76 7.09 -8.87
C LEU A 154 -28.51 8.60 -8.85
N LEU A 155 -27.38 9.07 -9.38
CA LEU A 155 -27.02 10.50 -9.40
C LEU A 155 -27.86 11.32 -10.39
N GLY A 156 -28.61 10.68 -11.28
CA GLY A 156 -29.53 11.34 -12.21
C GLY A 156 -28.84 12.07 -13.38
N SER A 157 -29.60 12.37 -14.43
CA SER A 157 -29.10 12.97 -15.69
C SER A 157 -28.86 14.48 -15.63
N THR A 158 -29.08 15.12 -14.48
CA THR A 158 -29.01 16.59 -14.32
C THR A 158 -27.68 17.09 -13.77
N ALA A 159 -26.83 16.22 -13.23
CA ALA A 159 -25.51 16.58 -12.75
C ALA A 159 -24.49 16.61 -13.90
N SER A 160 -23.73 17.70 -14.01
CA SER A 160 -22.61 17.76 -14.96
C SER A 160 -21.53 16.74 -14.61
N LEU A 161 -20.81 16.26 -15.61
CA LEU A 161 -19.68 15.34 -15.43
C LEU A 161 -18.62 15.95 -14.49
N ALA A 162 -18.45 17.27 -14.56
CA ALA A 162 -17.56 18.02 -13.67
C ALA A 162 -18.02 17.98 -12.20
N THR A 163 -19.32 18.07 -11.91
CA THR A 163 -19.82 18.00 -10.53
C THR A 163 -19.67 16.60 -9.95
N ILE A 164 -19.96 15.56 -10.75
CA ILE A 164 -19.72 14.16 -10.36
C ILE A 164 -18.24 13.95 -10.00
N GLY A 165 -17.33 14.46 -10.85
CA GLY A 165 -15.89 14.41 -10.59
C GLY A 165 -15.48 15.12 -9.31
N GLN A 166 -16.04 16.30 -9.03
CA GLN A 166 -15.74 17.04 -7.79
C GLN A 166 -16.21 16.31 -6.53
N ILE A 167 -17.38 15.64 -6.57
CA ILE A 167 -17.88 14.82 -5.45
C ILE A 167 -16.97 13.62 -5.22
N ALA A 168 -16.52 12.96 -6.30
CA ALA A 168 -15.60 11.83 -6.21
C ALA A 168 -14.22 12.25 -5.66
N PHE A 169 -13.67 13.38 -6.11
CA PHE A 169 -12.41 13.92 -5.59
C PHE A 169 -12.53 14.32 -4.11
N ALA A 170 -13.68 14.85 -3.69
CA ALA A 170 -13.94 15.12 -2.28
C ALA A 170 -13.92 13.84 -1.43
N ALA A 171 -14.48 12.73 -1.95
CA ALA A 171 -14.44 11.44 -1.28
C ALA A 171 -13.00 10.95 -1.08
N VAL A 172 -12.21 10.95 -2.15
CA VAL A 172 -10.81 10.50 -2.11
C VAL A 172 -9.95 11.39 -1.22
N THR A 173 -10.22 12.71 -1.18
CA THR A 173 -9.50 13.66 -0.32
C THR A 173 -9.67 13.37 1.18
N GLN A 174 -10.67 12.58 1.59
CA GLN A 174 -10.80 12.13 2.97
C GLN A 174 -9.65 11.23 3.43
N LEU A 175 -8.92 10.61 2.51
CA LEU A 175 -7.72 9.83 2.82
C LEU A 175 -6.53 10.74 3.17
N ALA A 176 -6.55 12.01 2.73
CA ALA A 176 -5.42 12.93 2.86
C ALA A 176 -5.02 13.23 4.32
N PRO A 177 -5.94 13.53 5.26
CA PRO A 177 -5.60 13.74 6.67
C PRO A 177 -4.84 12.55 7.28
N ALA A 178 -5.29 11.33 7.00
CA ALA A 178 -4.67 10.11 7.51
C ALA A 178 -3.29 9.87 6.90
N MET A 179 -3.16 10.06 5.59
CA MET A 179 -1.89 9.88 4.87
C MET A 179 -0.85 10.92 5.30
N LEU A 180 -1.23 12.20 5.38
CA LEU A 180 -0.36 13.28 5.88
C LEU A 180 -0.03 13.10 7.37
N GLY A 181 -1.02 12.69 8.17
CA GLY A 181 -0.83 12.37 9.58
C GLY A 181 0.19 11.25 9.79
N ALA A 182 0.13 10.20 8.98
CA ALA A 182 1.09 9.09 9.05
C ALA A 182 2.53 9.50 8.69
N LEU A 183 2.71 10.47 7.78
CA LEU A 183 4.04 10.96 7.38
C LEU A 183 4.63 11.97 8.38
N TYR A 184 3.82 12.94 8.84
CA TYR A 184 4.32 14.10 9.58
C TYR A 184 3.98 14.09 11.07
N TRP A 185 2.93 13.39 11.50
CA TRP A 185 2.42 13.45 12.87
C TRP A 185 2.72 12.17 13.65
N LYS A 186 3.75 12.24 14.50
CA LYS A 186 4.22 11.10 15.33
C LYS A 186 3.16 10.47 16.27
N GLN A 187 2.09 11.19 16.59
CA GLN A 187 1.02 10.72 17.48
C GLN A 187 -0.23 10.24 16.72
N ALA A 188 -0.16 10.14 15.39
CA ALA A 188 -1.26 9.62 14.59
C ALA A 188 -1.47 8.11 14.85
N ASN A 189 -2.66 7.73 15.30
CA ASN A 189 -2.96 6.34 15.68
C ASN A 189 -3.99 5.71 14.74
N ARG A 190 -3.96 4.37 14.64
CA ARG A 190 -4.90 3.61 13.79
C ARG A 190 -6.36 3.92 14.13
N ARG A 191 -6.69 4.00 15.43
CA ARG A 191 -8.05 4.31 15.91
C ARG A 191 -8.52 5.68 15.46
N GLY A 192 -7.64 6.67 15.50
CA GLY A 192 -7.93 8.03 15.03
C GLY A 192 -8.19 8.03 13.53
N VAL A 193 -7.37 7.34 12.75
CA VAL A 193 -7.56 7.24 11.29
C VAL A 193 -8.92 6.65 10.94
N PHE A 194 -9.32 5.53 11.57
CA PHE A 194 -10.64 4.93 11.31
C PHE A 194 -11.80 5.82 11.76
N ALA A 195 -11.68 6.50 12.90
CA ALA A 195 -12.72 7.41 13.38
C ALA A 195 -12.89 8.62 12.46
N GLY A 196 -11.77 9.24 12.04
CA GLY A 196 -11.77 10.35 11.10
C GLY A 196 -12.33 9.97 9.72
N LEU A 197 -11.90 8.82 9.17
CA LEU A 197 -12.41 8.32 7.89
C LEU A 197 -13.91 8.01 7.97
N ALA A 198 -14.36 7.30 9.00
CA ALA A 198 -15.78 6.96 9.15
C ALA A 198 -16.64 8.23 9.25
N ALA A 199 -16.21 9.23 10.03
CA ALA A 199 -16.92 10.49 10.16
C ALA A 199 -16.89 11.33 8.88
N GLY A 200 -15.73 11.41 8.22
CA GLY A 200 -15.57 12.11 6.94
C GLY A 200 -16.46 11.52 5.86
N THR A 201 -16.43 10.19 5.69
CA THR A 201 -17.25 9.48 4.71
C THR A 201 -18.73 9.64 5.02
N PHE A 202 -19.13 9.54 6.29
CA PHE A 202 -20.51 9.78 6.69
C PHE A 202 -20.98 11.20 6.36
N LEU A 203 -20.21 12.22 6.76
CA LEU A 203 -20.55 13.63 6.51
C LEU A 203 -20.58 13.95 5.03
N TRP A 204 -19.65 13.42 4.23
CA TRP A 204 -19.65 13.59 2.79
C TRP A 204 -20.84 12.91 2.13
N PHE A 205 -21.16 11.68 2.53
CA PHE A 205 -22.32 10.97 2.01
C PHE A 205 -23.60 11.75 2.33
N TYR A 206 -23.72 12.21 3.57
CA TYR A 206 -24.86 12.98 4.06
C TYR A 206 -25.00 14.36 3.39
N THR A 207 -23.90 15.08 3.19
CA THR A 207 -23.95 16.47 2.69
C THR A 207 -23.85 16.59 1.17
N LEU A 208 -23.23 15.63 0.47
CA LEU A 208 -23.00 15.72 -0.98
C LEU A 208 -23.79 14.69 -1.79
N ILE A 209 -23.86 13.42 -1.37
CA ILE A 209 -24.57 12.38 -2.14
C ILE A 209 -26.06 12.38 -1.85
N LEU A 210 -26.43 12.42 -0.57
CA LEU A 210 -27.82 12.29 -0.14
C LEU A 210 -28.75 13.35 -0.76
N PRO A 211 -28.37 14.65 -0.89
CA PRO A 211 -29.22 15.65 -1.54
C PRO A 211 -29.51 15.33 -3.01
N ILE A 212 -28.50 14.84 -3.74
CA ILE A 212 -28.60 14.52 -5.17
C ILE A 212 -29.49 13.29 -5.35
N ALA A 213 -29.27 12.25 -4.53
CA ALA A 213 -30.09 11.05 -4.52
C ALA A 213 -31.54 11.34 -4.09
N ALA A 214 -31.74 12.21 -3.09
CA ALA A 214 -33.08 12.61 -2.66
C ALA A 214 -33.83 13.33 -3.78
N HIS A 215 -33.16 14.23 -4.50
CA HIS A 215 -33.75 14.92 -5.65
C HIS A 215 -34.10 13.94 -6.78
N SER A 216 -33.24 12.97 -7.11
CA SER A 216 -33.51 11.98 -8.15
C SER A 216 -34.64 10.99 -7.79
N LEU A 217 -34.86 10.76 -6.49
CA LEU A 217 -35.96 9.95 -5.95
C LEU A 217 -37.25 10.74 -5.67
N GLY A 218 -37.25 12.07 -5.86
CA GLY A 218 -38.40 12.93 -5.58
C GLY A 218 -38.69 13.16 -4.09
N LEU A 219 -37.73 12.89 -3.21
CA LEU A 219 -37.84 13.12 -1.76
C LEU A 219 -37.50 14.57 -1.40
N SER A 220 -38.29 15.19 -0.52
CA SER A 220 -38.03 16.53 -0.03
C SER A 220 -36.82 16.57 0.92
N LEU A 221 -35.92 17.55 0.74
CA LEU A 221 -34.78 17.75 1.64
C LEU A 221 -35.17 18.06 3.09
N SER A 222 -36.40 18.50 3.34
CA SER A 222 -36.95 18.74 4.68
C SER A 222 -37.17 17.46 5.49
N SER A 223 -37.23 16.29 4.84
CA SER A 223 -37.34 14.99 5.50
C SER A 223 -36.05 14.60 6.23
N PHE A 224 -34.92 15.26 5.93
CA PHE A 224 -33.63 14.97 6.54
C PHE A 224 -33.19 16.10 7.49
N PRO A 225 -32.93 15.80 8.77
CA PRO A 225 -32.66 16.80 9.79
C PRO A 225 -31.36 17.58 9.50
N GLY A 226 -31.43 18.91 9.53
CA GLY A 226 -30.25 19.78 9.36
C GLY A 226 -29.73 19.91 7.93
N LEU A 227 -30.21 19.12 6.97
CA LEU A 227 -29.81 19.21 5.56
C LEU A 227 -30.40 20.45 4.87
N ALA A 228 -31.68 20.73 5.12
CA ALA A 228 -32.32 21.97 4.65
C ALA A 228 -31.65 23.22 5.23
N TRP A 229 -31.26 23.17 6.52
CA TRP A 229 -30.52 24.25 7.18
C TRP A 229 -29.13 24.41 6.57
N LEU A 230 -28.37 23.33 6.36
CA LEU A 230 -27.04 23.41 5.75
C LEU A 230 -27.08 23.93 4.31
N HIS A 231 -28.07 23.49 3.52
CA HIS A 231 -28.27 23.92 2.14
C HIS A 231 -28.76 25.36 2.03
N SER A 232 -29.46 25.86 3.06
CA SER A 232 -29.84 27.28 3.16
C SER A 232 -28.67 28.24 3.43
N ASN A 233 -27.44 27.72 3.53
CA ASN A 233 -26.22 28.49 3.78
C ASN A 233 -26.34 29.39 5.03
N PRO A 234 -26.45 28.78 6.21
CA PRO A 234 -26.83 29.48 7.44
C PRO A 234 -25.73 30.42 7.95
N LEU A 235 -24.50 30.21 7.51
CA LEU A 235 -23.34 31.04 7.83
C LEU A 235 -23.20 32.25 6.89
N HIS A 236 -24.09 32.42 5.91
CA HIS A 236 -24.04 33.48 4.88
C HIS A 236 -22.65 33.62 4.22
N LEU A 237 -21.91 32.52 4.10
CA LEU A 237 -20.60 32.54 3.46
C LEU A 237 -20.79 32.54 1.94
N PRO A 238 -20.01 33.32 1.15
CA PRO A 238 -20.11 33.34 -0.31
C PRO A 238 -19.49 32.08 -0.94
N ILE A 239 -19.88 30.88 -0.47
CA ILE A 239 -19.36 29.58 -0.89
C ILE A 239 -20.48 28.74 -1.49
N THR A 240 -20.14 27.93 -2.48
CA THR A 240 -21.09 27.00 -3.09
C THR A 240 -21.48 25.89 -2.10
N PRO A 241 -22.70 25.35 -2.16
CA PRO A 241 -23.14 24.25 -1.30
C PRO A 241 -22.21 23.03 -1.35
N LEU A 242 -21.68 22.73 -2.55
CA LEU A 242 -20.67 21.69 -2.74
C LEU A 242 -19.40 21.99 -1.93
N THR A 243 -18.86 23.21 -2.00
CA THR A 243 -17.64 23.59 -1.26
C THR A 243 -17.87 23.50 0.24
N GLN A 244 -19.04 23.94 0.71
CA GLN A 244 -19.42 23.84 2.12
C GLN A 244 -19.46 22.39 2.61
N GLY A 245 -20.05 21.47 1.84
CA GLY A 245 -20.07 20.04 2.19
C GLY A 245 -18.68 19.39 2.20
N VAL A 246 -17.81 19.77 1.26
CA VAL A 246 -16.41 19.30 1.26
C VAL A 246 -15.65 19.81 2.49
N VAL A 247 -15.76 21.09 2.81
CA VAL A 247 -15.09 21.67 3.99
C VAL A 247 -15.60 21.03 5.27
N LEU A 248 -16.91 20.82 5.40
CA LEU A 248 -17.51 20.24 6.61
C LEU A 248 -17.11 18.78 6.79
N SER A 249 -17.14 17.98 5.72
CA SER A 249 -16.70 16.57 5.78
C SER A 249 -15.20 16.43 6.06
N LEU A 250 -14.35 17.29 5.47
CA LEU A 250 -12.91 17.27 5.73
C LEU A 250 -12.58 17.76 7.15
N ALA A 251 -13.27 18.80 7.62
CA ALA A 251 -13.12 19.30 8.98
C ALA A 251 -13.54 18.25 10.00
N GLY A 252 -14.69 17.59 9.80
CA GLY A 252 -15.15 16.50 10.67
C GLY A 252 -14.21 15.30 10.68
N ASN A 253 -13.64 14.95 9.52
CA ASN A 253 -12.60 13.92 9.43
C ASN A 253 -11.37 14.32 10.25
N PHE A 254 -10.80 15.49 9.99
CA PHE A 254 -9.58 15.94 10.65
C PHE A 254 -9.77 16.11 12.16
N THR A 255 -10.90 16.66 12.61
CA THR A 255 -11.16 16.87 14.05
C THR A 255 -11.30 15.54 14.79
N LEU A 256 -12.06 14.58 14.27
CA LEU A 256 -12.17 13.26 14.91
C LEU A 256 -10.88 12.46 14.80
N PHE A 257 -10.17 12.55 13.67
CA PHE A 257 -8.84 11.98 13.52
C PHE A 257 -7.88 12.52 14.58
N ALA A 258 -7.79 13.85 14.71
CA ALA A 258 -6.93 14.52 15.68
C ALA A 258 -7.34 14.19 17.12
N TRP A 259 -8.62 14.32 17.43
CA TRP A 259 -9.14 14.16 18.78
C TRP A 259 -8.98 12.72 19.28
N VAL A 260 -9.33 11.73 18.47
CA VAL A 260 -9.17 10.31 18.82
C VAL A 260 -7.71 9.89 18.83
N SER A 261 -6.87 10.45 17.94
CA SER A 261 -5.42 10.17 17.97
C SER A 261 -4.78 10.68 19.26
N VAL A 262 -5.12 11.90 19.71
CA VAL A 262 -4.59 12.49 20.96
C VAL A 262 -5.15 11.81 22.21
N LEU A 263 -6.44 11.46 22.21
CA LEU A 263 -7.09 10.81 23.37
C LEU A 263 -6.72 9.32 23.51
N SER A 264 -6.51 8.63 22.40
CA SER A 264 -6.15 7.21 22.49
C SER A 264 -4.72 7.07 22.96
N ARG A 265 -4.52 6.50 24.15
CA ARG A 265 -3.18 6.10 24.61
C ARG A 265 -2.61 5.13 23.56
N THR A 266 -1.53 5.56 22.92
CA THR A 266 -0.71 4.76 22.01
C THR A 266 -0.40 3.44 22.70
N ARG A 267 -0.89 2.33 22.14
CA ARG A 267 -0.38 1.02 22.55
C ARG A 267 1.10 1.02 22.17
N VAL A 268 1.93 0.43 23.01
CA VAL A 268 3.39 0.33 22.87
C VAL A 268 3.82 -0.26 21.49
N SER A 269 2.89 -0.87 20.74
CA SER A 269 3.04 -1.31 19.35
C SER A 269 3.19 -0.20 18.30
N GLU A 270 2.71 1.05 18.53
CA GLU A 270 2.80 2.15 17.54
C GLU A 270 4.16 2.90 17.58
N HIS A 271 4.91 2.83 18.69
CA HIS A 271 6.24 3.47 18.80
C HIS A 271 7.31 2.81 17.91
N TRP A 272 7.15 1.52 17.57
CA TRP A 272 8.11 0.76 16.78
C TRP A 272 8.01 1.02 15.27
N GLN A 273 6.84 1.45 14.76
CA GLN A 273 6.67 1.79 13.33
C GLN A 273 7.20 3.20 13.02
N ALA A 274 6.93 4.20 13.88
CA ALA A 274 7.40 5.57 13.68
C ALA A 274 8.93 5.72 13.77
N GLY A 275 9.58 4.93 14.63
CA GLY A 275 11.04 4.93 14.78
C GLY A 275 11.79 4.38 13.56
N ARG A 276 11.18 3.45 12.80
CA ARG A 276 11.80 2.83 11.62
C ARG A 276 11.72 3.69 10.36
N PHE A 277 10.68 4.52 10.24
CA PHE A 277 10.49 5.43 9.11
C PHE A 277 11.20 6.78 9.28
N ILE A 278 11.42 7.24 10.52
CA ILE A 278 11.99 8.58 10.78
C ILE A 278 13.48 8.49 11.20
N GLY A 279 13.98 7.31 11.57
CA GLY A 279 15.28 7.18 12.25
C GLY A 279 16.45 6.58 11.47
N GLN A 280 16.26 6.02 10.26
CA GLN A 280 17.33 5.22 9.64
C GLN A 280 18.44 5.99 8.92
N GLU A 281 18.29 7.29 8.64
CA GLU A 281 19.35 8.03 7.92
C GLU A 281 20.26 8.91 8.79
N ILE A 282 19.96 9.12 10.09
CA ILE A 282 20.72 10.10 10.91
C ILE A 282 21.64 9.46 11.96
N SER A 283 21.66 8.13 12.12
CA SER A 283 22.56 7.49 13.10
C SER A 283 23.20 6.21 12.60
N ALA A 284 23.96 6.33 11.51
CA ALA A 284 25.04 5.41 11.15
C ALA A 284 26.27 5.60 12.06
N ARG A 285 26.08 5.58 13.39
CA ARG A 285 27.16 5.34 14.34
C ARG A 285 26.75 4.18 15.22
N PRO A 286 27.40 3.00 15.10
CA PRO A 286 27.20 1.95 16.08
C PRO A 286 27.73 2.50 17.41
N SER A 287 26.81 2.89 18.30
CA SER A 287 27.20 3.29 19.65
C SER A 287 27.68 2.04 20.37
N ALA A 288 28.99 1.82 20.35
CA ALA A 288 29.70 0.81 21.12
C ALA A 288 29.49 0.95 22.64
N ARG A 289 28.74 1.96 23.10
CA ARG A 289 28.47 2.22 24.53
C ARG A 289 27.24 1.49 25.09
N SER A 290 26.35 0.92 24.27
CA SER A 290 25.15 0.21 24.79
C SER A 290 25.38 -1.27 25.12
N MET A 291 26.52 -1.86 24.76
CA MET A 291 26.85 -3.27 25.09
C MET A 291 27.43 -3.45 26.50
N LEU A 292 27.67 -2.37 27.25
CA LEU A 292 28.59 -2.39 28.40
C LEU A 292 27.95 -2.63 29.78
N SER A 293 26.67 -3.01 29.91
CA SER A 293 26.08 -3.17 31.25
C SER A 293 25.00 -4.25 31.40
N VAL A 294 25.00 -5.30 30.58
CA VAL A 294 24.12 -6.45 30.83
C VAL A 294 24.88 -7.44 31.70
N GLN A 295 24.33 -7.80 32.85
CA GLN A 295 24.96 -8.80 33.72
C GLN A 295 24.56 -10.21 33.30
N ILE A 296 25.42 -11.19 33.61
CA ILE A 296 25.11 -12.61 33.40
C ILE A 296 23.83 -12.99 34.16
N ASN A 297 23.57 -12.38 35.32
CA ASN A 297 22.34 -12.56 36.09
C ASN A 297 21.09 -12.14 35.31
N ASP A 298 21.15 -11.05 34.54
CA ASP A 298 19.99 -10.58 33.76
C ASP A 298 19.64 -11.56 32.64
N LEU A 299 20.66 -12.08 31.95
CA LEU A 299 20.50 -13.13 30.94
C LEU A 299 20.02 -14.45 31.55
N LEU A 300 20.50 -14.79 32.75
CA LEU A 300 20.07 -15.97 33.48
C LEU A 300 18.60 -15.86 33.87
N GLN A 301 18.16 -14.73 34.43
CA GLN A 301 16.76 -14.48 34.76
C GLN A 301 15.87 -14.50 33.52
N LEU A 302 16.35 -13.93 32.41
CA LEU A 302 15.65 -14.01 31.12
C LEU A 302 15.49 -15.46 30.67
N ALA A 303 16.57 -16.26 30.68
CA ALA A 303 16.53 -17.66 30.29
C ALA A 303 15.65 -18.53 31.22
N ALA A 304 15.74 -18.28 32.53
CA ALA A 304 14.98 -18.97 33.56
C ALA A 304 13.47 -18.80 33.37
N ARG A 305 13.03 -17.63 32.92
CA ARG A 305 11.61 -17.34 32.64
C ARG A 305 11.00 -18.20 31.53
N PHE A 306 11.81 -18.72 30.59
CA PHE A 306 11.30 -19.50 29.45
C PHE A 306 11.65 -21.00 29.52
N VAL A 307 12.83 -21.34 30.03
CA VAL A 307 13.34 -22.73 30.05
C VAL A 307 13.24 -23.36 31.44
N GLY A 308 12.92 -22.54 32.46
CA GLY A 308 12.87 -22.91 33.88
C GLY A 308 14.19 -22.60 34.60
N GLU A 309 14.10 -22.18 35.87
CA GLU A 309 15.22 -21.82 36.74
C GLU A 309 16.35 -22.86 36.75
N GLU A 310 15.99 -24.13 36.98
CA GLU A 310 16.95 -25.21 37.16
C GLU A 310 17.74 -25.50 35.86
N ARG A 311 17.04 -25.55 34.72
CA ARG A 311 17.66 -25.78 33.40
C ARG A 311 18.53 -24.61 32.98
N ALA A 312 18.06 -23.38 33.18
CA ALA A 312 18.82 -22.18 32.84
C ALA A 312 20.12 -22.11 33.64
N ARG A 313 20.04 -22.29 34.96
CA ARG A 313 21.20 -22.27 35.85
C ARG A 313 22.21 -23.36 35.51
N GLN A 314 21.76 -24.60 35.29
CA GLN A 314 22.65 -25.69 34.89
C GLN A 314 23.33 -25.44 33.53
N SER A 315 22.63 -24.85 32.56
CA SER A 315 23.20 -24.51 31.25
C SER A 315 24.28 -23.45 31.37
N PHE A 316 24.03 -22.38 32.12
CA PHE A 316 24.98 -21.28 32.33
C PHE A 316 26.21 -21.73 33.13
N ILE A 317 26.04 -22.57 34.15
CA ILE A 317 27.16 -23.17 34.90
C ILE A 317 28.01 -24.04 33.98
N ARG A 318 27.38 -24.92 33.17
CA ARG A 318 28.09 -25.78 32.22
C ARG A 318 28.85 -24.97 31.17
N PHE A 319 28.28 -23.84 30.75
CA PHE A 319 28.92 -22.92 29.81
C PHE A 319 30.14 -22.22 30.45
N ALA A 320 30.05 -21.76 31.70
CA ALA A 320 31.18 -21.20 32.44
C ALA A 320 32.34 -22.18 32.56
N TYR A 321 32.05 -23.43 32.95
CA TYR A 321 33.06 -24.49 33.06
C TYR A 321 33.77 -24.77 31.73
N ARG A 322 33.05 -24.77 30.60
CA ARG A 322 33.65 -24.96 29.26
C ARG A 322 34.59 -23.82 28.85
N GLN A 323 34.38 -22.61 29.37
CA GLN A 323 35.29 -21.49 29.16
C GLN A 323 36.45 -21.45 30.18
N GLY A 324 36.51 -22.39 31.12
CA GLY A 324 37.52 -22.38 32.20
C GLY A 324 37.33 -21.24 33.20
N LYS A 325 36.14 -20.62 33.26
CA LYS A 325 35.82 -19.51 34.17
C LYS A 325 34.93 -19.99 35.31
N ALA A 326 35.10 -19.42 36.50
CA ALA A 326 34.15 -19.59 37.59
C ALA A 326 32.83 -18.91 37.24
N PHE A 327 31.69 -19.55 37.53
CA PHE A 327 30.38 -18.96 37.29
C PHE A 327 30.15 -17.80 38.27
N ASN A 328 30.17 -16.56 37.77
CA ASN A 328 29.90 -15.36 38.56
C ASN A 328 28.68 -14.60 37.98
N PRO A 329 27.52 -14.62 38.66
CA PRO A 329 26.30 -13.96 38.17
C PRO A 329 26.42 -12.45 37.98
N ASN A 330 27.28 -11.78 38.77
CA ASN A 330 27.38 -10.32 38.79
C ASN A 330 28.40 -9.77 37.77
N GLN A 331 28.99 -10.64 36.95
CA GLN A 331 29.90 -10.23 35.89
C GLN A 331 29.11 -9.71 34.68
N ASN A 332 29.69 -8.75 33.95
CA ASN A 332 29.15 -8.32 32.67
C ASN A 332 29.18 -9.47 31.65
N ALA A 333 28.10 -9.59 30.88
CA ALA A 333 27.95 -10.59 29.84
C ALA A 333 28.68 -10.16 28.56
N ASP A 334 29.68 -10.94 28.17
CA ASP A 334 30.32 -10.83 26.86
C ASP A 334 29.40 -11.36 25.74
N GLY A 335 29.74 -11.08 24.48
CA GLY A 335 28.96 -11.53 23.30
C GLY A 335 28.72 -13.05 23.24
N GLU A 336 29.61 -13.85 23.84
CA GLU A 336 29.45 -15.31 23.91
C GLU A 336 28.33 -15.74 24.87
N TRP A 337 28.12 -15.01 25.97
CA TRP A 337 27.01 -15.25 26.91
C TRP A 337 25.67 -14.93 26.26
N ILE A 338 25.63 -13.86 25.47
CA ILE A 338 24.45 -13.48 24.67
C ILE A 338 24.13 -14.59 23.66
N ALA A 339 25.12 -15.04 22.88
CA ALA A 339 24.95 -16.11 21.90
C ALA A 339 24.61 -17.48 22.53
N HIS A 340 25.06 -17.75 23.76
CA HIS A 340 24.62 -18.93 24.51
C HIS A 340 23.15 -18.83 24.92
N THR A 341 22.75 -17.68 25.45
CA THR A 341 21.36 -17.40 25.85
C THR A 341 20.41 -17.52 24.65
N GLU A 342 20.82 -17.01 23.48
CA GLU A 342 20.06 -17.16 22.24
C GLU A 342 19.90 -18.63 21.82
N ARG A 343 20.96 -19.45 21.92
CA ARG A 343 20.85 -20.88 21.57
C ARG A 343 19.95 -21.65 22.54
N LEU A 344 20.03 -21.33 23.84
CA LEU A 344 19.23 -21.98 24.87
C LEU A 344 17.74 -21.67 24.68
N LEU A 345 17.40 -20.42 24.40
CA LEU A 345 16.04 -19.96 24.16
C LEU A 345 15.48 -20.42 22.81
N ALA A 346 16.33 -20.55 21.77
CA ALA A 346 15.90 -20.99 20.44
C ALA A 346 15.25 -22.39 20.43
N GLY A 347 15.61 -23.26 21.38
CA GLY A 347 14.99 -24.58 21.52
C GLY A 347 13.53 -24.55 21.98
N VAL A 348 13.08 -23.43 22.56
CA VAL A 348 11.71 -23.25 23.08
C VAL A 348 10.92 -22.23 22.26
N LEU A 349 11.56 -21.13 21.86
CA LEU A 349 10.92 -19.99 21.18
C LEU A 349 11.19 -19.93 19.67
N GLY A 350 12.11 -20.74 19.16
CA GLY A 350 12.64 -20.61 17.79
C GLY A 350 13.69 -19.52 17.65
N ALA A 351 14.60 -19.68 16.67
CA ALA A 351 15.78 -18.84 16.50
C ALA A 351 15.47 -17.35 16.22
N SER A 352 14.38 -17.08 15.49
CA SER A 352 13.98 -15.72 15.12
C SER A 352 13.39 -14.93 16.30
N SER A 353 12.48 -15.53 17.06
CA SER A 353 11.82 -14.90 18.20
C SER A 353 12.79 -14.63 19.34
N THR A 354 13.69 -15.58 19.57
CA THR A 354 14.74 -15.48 20.59
C THR A 354 15.62 -14.25 20.41
N ARG A 355 16.05 -13.96 19.17
CA ARG A 355 16.93 -12.84 18.88
C ARG A 355 16.29 -11.49 19.21
N ALA A 356 14.97 -11.38 19.04
CA ALA A 356 14.21 -10.19 19.40
C ALA A 356 14.12 -10.01 20.93
N VAL A 357 13.83 -11.09 21.65
CA VAL A 357 13.72 -11.07 23.12
C VAL A 357 15.05 -10.73 23.79
N VAL A 358 16.16 -11.34 23.35
CA VAL A 358 17.49 -11.09 23.90
C VAL A 358 17.95 -9.66 23.63
N LYS A 359 17.71 -9.15 22.42
CA LYS A 359 18.05 -7.76 22.07
C LYS A 359 17.25 -6.73 22.90
N ALA A 360 15.96 -6.97 23.13
CA ALA A 360 15.13 -6.09 23.95
C ALA A 360 15.57 -6.06 25.43
N ALA A 361 16.02 -7.20 25.97
CA ALA A 361 16.58 -7.27 27.31
C ALA A 361 17.90 -6.51 27.44
N ILE A 362 18.74 -6.54 26.41
CA ILE A 362 20.02 -5.81 26.37
C ILE A 362 19.82 -4.29 26.27
N GLU A 363 18.76 -3.85 25.59
CA GLU A 363 18.42 -2.42 25.43
C GLU A 363 17.75 -1.80 26.69
N GLY A 364 17.63 -2.57 27.78
CA GLY A 364 17.41 -2.01 29.14
C GLY A 364 16.01 -1.52 29.45
N ARG A 365 14.95 -2.08 28.86
CA ARG A 365 13.57 -1.77 29.28
C ARG A 365 13.10 -2.73 30.37
N GLU A 366 12.69 -2.22 31.52
CA GLU A 366 11.90 -2.97 32.50
C GLU A 366 10.64 -3.50 31.80
N MET A 367 10.59 -4.80 31.51
CA MET A 367 9.60 -5.39 30.60
C MET A 367 8.67 -6.34 31.38
N GLN A 368 7.35 -6.06 31.36
CA GLN A 368 6.32 -6.91 31.95
C GLN A 368 6.02 -8.12 31.05
N LEU A 369 5.68 -9.27 31.65
CA LEU A 369 5.56 -10.60 31.03
C LEU A 369 4.65 -10.63 29.78
N GLU A 370 3.58 -9.83 29.80
CA GLU A 370 2.58 -9.76 28.73
C GLU A 370 3.11 -9.09 27.45
N ASP A 371 4.10 -8.21 27.56
CA ASP A 371 4.63 -7.49 26.41
C ASP A 371 5.65 -8.34 25.63
N VAL A 372 6.41 -9.23 26.26
CA VAL A 372 7.43 -10.06 25.58
C VAL A 372 6.79 -11.13 24.69
N VAL A 373 5.75 -11.81 25.20
CA VAL A 373 5.01 -12.83 24.44
C VAL A 373 4.29 -12.19 23.26
N ARG A 374 3.64 -11.04 23.50
CA ARG A 374 2.96 -10.28 22.43
C ARG A 374 3.94 -9.76 21.38
N ILE A 375 5.14 -9.33 21.78
CA ILE A 375 6.20 -8.89 20.84
C ILE A 375 6.74 -10.06 20.00
N ALA A 376 6.91 -11.25 20.58
CA ALA A 376 7.36 -12.44 19.85
C ALA A 376 6.31 -12.93 18.83
N ASP A 377 5.04 -12.90 19.22
CA ASP A 377 3.91 -13.22 18.34
C ASP A 377 3.73 -12.16 17.24
N GLU A 378 3.74 -10.85 17.58
CA GLU A 378 3.68 -9.76 16.61
C GLU A 378 4.87 -9.78 15.64
N ALA A 379 6.09 -10.08 16.12
CA ALA A 379 7.27 -10.20 15.26
C ALA A 379 7.15 -11.40 14.31
N SER A 380 6.60 -12.52 14.77
CA SER A 380 6.35 -13.70 13.94
C SER A 380 5.25 -13.46 12.91
N GLU A 381 4.16 -12.80 13.28
CA GLU A 381 3.06 -12.43 12.38
C GLU A 381 3.55 -11.41 11.33
N VAL A 382 4.35 -10.41 11.74
CA VAL A 382 4.97 -9.44 10.83
C VAL A 382 5.99 -10.09 9.89
N LEU A 383 6.76 -11.08 10.34
CA LEU A 383 7.71 -11.81 9.50
C LEU A 383 7.01 -12.76 8.52
N GLN A 384 5.94 -13.45 8.94
CA GLN A 384 5.11 -14.27 8.06
C GLN A 384 4.38 -13.39 7.04
N PHE A 385 3.84 -12.25 7.48
CA PHE A 385 3.23 -11.26 6.60
C PHE A 385 4.25 -10.66 5.63
N ASN A 386 5.46 -10.30 6.08
CA ASN A 386 6.54 -9.87 5.18
C ASN A 386 6.95 -10.96 4.20
N ARG A 387 7.01 -12.23 4.61
CA ARG A 387 7.29 -13.33 3.67
C ARG A 387 6.19 -13.50 2.64
N ALA A 388 4.92 -13.44 3.07
CA ALA A 388 3.77 -13.52 2.18
C ALA A 388 3.67 -12.31 1.24
N LEU A 389 3.97 -11.10 1.73
CA LEU A 389 4.09 -9.89 0.93
C LEU A 389 5.28 -9.96 -0.02
N LEU A 390 6.44 -10.43 0.42
CA LEU A 390 7.62 -10.59 -0.44
C LEU A 390 7.33 -11.60 -1.53
N GLN A 391 6.68 -12.74 -1.22
CA GLN A 391 6.24 -13.69 -2.24
C GLN A 391 5.20 -13.09 -3.19
N GLY A 392 4.17 -12.41 -2.68
CA GLY A 392 3.14 -11.77 -3.49
C GLY A 392 3.63 -10.56 -4.33
N ALA A 393 4.63 -9.83 -3.83
CA ALA A 393 5.29 -8.74 -4.54
C ALA A 393 6.23 -9.29 -5.63
N ILE A 394 7.02 -10.31 -5.30
CA ILE A 394 7.89 -11.01 -6.26
C ILE A 394 7.08 -11.65 -7.41
N GLU A 395 5.85 -12.10 -7.14
CA GLU A 395 4.92 -12.60 -8.15
C GLU A 395 4.35 -11.54 -9.09
N ASN A 396 4.25 -10.28 -8.64
CA ASN A 396 3.70 -9.17 -9.45
C ASN A 396 4.76 -8.31 -10.14
N ILE A 397 6.06 -8.55 -9.91
CA ILE A 397 7.14 -7.88 -10.63
C ILE A 397 7.17 -8.39 -12.09
N THR A 398 7.17 -7.46 -13.04
CA THR A 398 7.18 -7.73 -14.50
C THR A 398 8.51 -8.31 -15.00
N GLN A 399 9.56 -8.28 -14.17
CA GLN A 399 10.86 -8.90 -14.39
C GLN A 399 10.91 -10.34 -13.84
N GLY A 400 11.64 -11.20 -14.54
CA GLY A 400 11.94 -12.54 -14.05
C GLY A 400 13.02 -12.50 -12.98
N ILE A 401 12.74 -13.04 -11.80
CA ILE A 401 13.67 -13.11 -10.67
C ILE A 401 14.06 -14.57 -10.46
N SER A 402 15.36 -14.83 -10.37
CA SER A 402 15.94 -16.06 -9.85
C SER A 402 16.99 -15.73 -8.78
N VAL A 403 17.03 -16.52 -7.72
CA VAL A 403 17.95 -16.37 -6.60
C VAL A 403 18.81 -17.62 -6.52
N VAL A 404 20.12 -17.44 -6.40
CA VAL A 404 21.11 -18.52 -6.24
C VAL A 404 21.84 -18.40 -4.92
N ASP A 405 22.26 -19.52 -4.35
CA ASP A 405 23.07 -19.56 -3.14
C ASP A 405 24.58 -19.36 -3.42
N GLN A 406 25.40 -19.38 -2.36
CA GLN A 406 26.87 -19.26 -2.45
C GLN A 406 27.52 -20.37 -3.28
N SER A 407 26.83 -21.49 -3.49
CA SER A 407 27.28 -22.61 -4.32
C SER A 407 26.75 -22.54 -5.76
N LEU A 408 26.18 -21.40 -6.15
CA LEU A 408 25.60 -21.15 -7.48
C LEU A 408 24.44 -22.11 -7.81
N ARG A 409 23.68 -22.53 -6.79
CA ARG A 409 22.49 -23.36 -6.95
C ARG A 409 21.23 -22.53 -6.78
N LEU A 410 20.23 -22.83 -7.59
CA LEU A 410 18.95 -22.13 -7.59
C LEU A 410 18.17 -22.41 -6.29
N VAL A 411 17.78 -21.37 -5.57
CA VAL A 411 17.04 -21.49 -4.29
C VAL A 411 15.63 -20.91 -4.36
N ALA A 412 15.37 -19.94 -5.23
CA ALA A 412 14.05 -19.37 -5.44
C ALA A 412 13.93 -18.76 -6.85
N TRP A 413 12.72 -18.69 -7.37
CA TRP A 413 12.40 -18.01 -8.61
C TRP A 413 10.95 -17.53 -8.60
N ASN A 414 10.64 -16.54 -9.43
CA ASN A 414 9.26 -16.09 -9.65
C ASN A 414 8.67 -16.70 -10.94
N ARG A 415 7.35 -16.64 -11.08
CA ARG A 415 6.65 -17.16 -12.26
C ARG A 415 7.09 -16.44 -13.55
N ARG A 416 7.34 -15.14 -13.47
CA ARG A 416 7.75 -14.32 -14.63
C ARG A 416 9.07 -14.80 -15.24
N TYR A 417 9.98 -15.34 -14.42
CA TYR A 417 11.22 -15.98 -14.88
C TYR A 417 10.96 -17.19 -15.78
N LEU A 418 9.97 -18.02 -15.43
CA LEU A 418 9.59 -19.18 -16.27
C LEU A 418 8.95 -18.74 -17.58
N GLU A 419 8.05 -17.74 -17.53
CA GLU A 419 7.33 -17.25 -18.71
C GLU A 419 8.24 -16.54 -19.72
N LEU A 420 9.21 -15.75 -19.25
CA LEU A 420 10.15 -15.02 -20.11
C LEU A 420 11.03 -15.94 -20.94
N PHE A 421 11.48 -17.05 -20.34
CA PHE A 421 12.43 -17.97 -20.97
C PHE A 421 11.78 -19.24 -21.52
N ASN A 422 10.51 -19.50 -21.20
CA ASN A 422 9.74 -20.65 -21.68
C ASN A 422 10.49 -21.98 -21.45
N TYR A 423 10.86 -22.24 -20.19
CA TYR A 423 11.61 -23.44 -19.79
C TYR A 423 10.72 -24.70 -19.83
N PRO A 424 11.27 -25.87 -20.20
CA PRO A 424 10.55 -27.14 -20.14
C PRO A 424 10.29 -27.57 -18.69
N ASP A 425 9.19 -28.28 -18.49
CA ASP A 425 8.78 -28.75 -17.16
C ASP A 425 9.88 -29.60 -16.51
N GLY A 426 10.22 -29.28 -15.27
CA GLY A 426 11.31 -29.92 -14.53
C GLY A 426 12.71 -29.37 -14.78
N LEU A 427 12.90 -28.42 -15.72
CA LEU A 427 14.21 -27.78 -15.89
C LEU A 427 14.55 -26.92 -14.67
N ILE A 428 13.59 -26.16 -14.15
CA ILE A 428 13.79 -25.25 -13.02
C ILE A 428 13.36 -25.97 -11.73
N SER A 429 14.34 -26.24 -10.85
CA SER A 429 14.13 -26.93 -9.58
C SER A 429 15.11 -26.42 -8.50
N VAL A 430 14.70 -26.55 -7.24
CA VAL A 430 15.54 -26.17 -6.09
C VAL A 430 16.80 -27.02 -6.06
N GLY A 431 17.96 -26.38 -5.90
CA GLY A 431 19.27 -27.03 -5.83
C GLY A 431 19.97 -27.26 -7.18
N ARG A 432 19.30 -26.95 -8.30
CA ARG A 432 19.90 -27.09 -9.64
C ARG A 432 21.01 -26.05 -9.85
N PRO A 433 22.19 -26.43 -10.39
CA PRO A 433 23.24 -25.48 -10.73
C PRO A 433 22.76 -24.45 -11.76
N ILE A 434 23.05 -23.17 -11.53
CA ILE A 434 22.69 -22.10 -12.47
C ILE A 434 23.41 -22.25 -13.81
N ALA A 435 24.57 -22.92 -13.83
CA ALA A 435 25.32 -23.27 -15.02
C ALA A 435 24.46 -24.01 -16.07
N ASP A 436 23.61 -24.95 -15.63
CA ASP A 436 22.77 -25.74 -16.53
C ASP A 436 21.67 -24.89 -17.17
N ILE A 437 21.16 -23.91 -16.42
CA ILE A 437 20.14 -22.99 -16.90
C ILE A 437 20.75 -21.99 -17.90
N ILE A 438 21.97 -21.50 -17.61
CA ILE A 438 22.71 -20.63 -18.54
C ILE A 438 23.07 -21.37 -19.82
N ARG A 439 23.50 -22.64 -19.72
CA ARG A 439 23.80 -23.50 -20.87
C ARG A 439 22.58 -23.66 -21.78
N TYR A 440 21.44 -24.01 -21.19
CA TYR A 440 20.17 -24.12 -21.92
C TYR A 440 19.77 -22.80 -22.60
N ASN A 441 19.97 -21.66 -21.94
CA ASN A 441 19.72 -20.35 -22.55
C ASN A 441 20.67 -20.04 -23.71
N ALA A 442 21.94 -20.46 -23.60
CA ALA A 442 22.95 -20.23 -24.62
C ALA A 442 22.70 -21.10 -25.87
N GLU A 443 22.29 -22.36 -25.69
CA GLU A 443 21.89 -23.26 -26.78
C GLU A 443 20.70 -22.72 -27.59
N ARG A 444 19.83 -21.91 -26.95
CA ARG A 444 18.71 -21.24 -27.62
C ARG A 444 19.08 -19.89 -28.25
N GLY A 445 20.36 -19.50 -28.23
CA GLY A 445 20.83 -18.23 -28.80
C GLY A 445 20.45 -17.00 -27.98
N LEU A 446 19.87 -17.15 -26.79
CA LEU A 446 19.45 -16.04 -25.92
C LEU A 446 20.65 -15.33 -25.27
N CYS A 447 21.85 -15.87 -25.43
CA CYS A 447 23.09 -15.36 -24.85
C CYS A 447 23.97 -14.59 -25.84
N GLY A 448 23.56 -14.46 -27.10
CA GLY A 448 24.37 -13.95 -28.21
C GLY A 448 25.09 -15.06 -28.99
N PRO A 449 25.85 -14.72 -30.04
CA PRO A 449 26.62 -15.69 -30.83
C PRO A 449 27.84 -16.19 -30.04
N GLY A 450 28.06 -17.51 -30.05
CA GLY A 450 29.16 -18.17 -29.36
C GLY A 450 28.79 -19.59 -28.93
N GLU A 451 29.79 -20.39 -28.53
CA GLU A 451 29.55 -21.71 -27.95
C GLU A 451 28.95 -21.59 -26.54
N ALA A 452 28.03 -22.50 -26.19
CA ALA A 452 27.31 -22.46 -24.92
C ALA A 452 28.25 -22.50 -23.70
N GLU A 453 29.33 -23.29 -23.76
CA GLU A 453 30.31 -23.38 -22.68
C GLU A 453 31.09 -22.08 -22.46
N VAL A 454 31.35 -21.30 -23.52
CA VAL A 454 31.99 -19.98 -23.39
C VAL A 454 31.07 -19.00 -22.67
N HIS A 455 29.76 -19.07 -22.94
CA HIS A 455 28.76 -18.26 -22.24
C HIS A 455 28.55 -18.67 -20.78
N VAL A 456 28.72 -19.94 -20.45
CA VAL A 456 28.66 -20.46 -19.08
C VAL A 456 29.91 -20.00 -18.31
N ALA A 457 31.11 -20.23 -18.85
CA ALA A 457 32.37 -19.86 -18.23
C ALA A 457 32.47 -18.34 -17.95
N ARG A 458 32.07 -17.49 -18.91
CA ARG A 458 32.10 -16.02 -18.78
C ARG A 458 31.15 -15.44 -17.72
N ARG A 459 30.14 -16.21 -17.28
CA ARG A 459 29.12 -15.72 -16.35
C ARG A 459 29.24 -16.32 -14.94
N LEU A 460 30.00 -17.39 -14.80
CA LEU A 460 30.31 -18.03 -13.51
C LEU A 460 31.67 -17.59 -12.96
N HIS A 461 32.54 -17.06 -13.83
CA HIS A 461 33.85 -16.48 -13.54
C HIS A 461 33.92 -15.08 -14.14
#